data_AF-A0A511HH89-F1
#
_entry.id   AF-A0A511HH89-F1
#
_cell.length_a   1.000
_cell.length_b   1.000
_cell.length_c   1.000
_cell.angle_alpha   90.00
_cell.angle_beta   90.00
_cell.angle_gamma   90.00
#
_symmetry.space_group_name_H-M   'P 1'
#
loop_
_entity.id
_entity.type
_entity.pdbx_description
1 polymer ?
#
loop_
_entity_poly.entity_id
_entity_poly.type
_entity_poly.pdbx_seq_one_letter_code
_entity_poly.pdbx_strand_id
1 'polypeptide(L)'
;MHRFRTPSALLAAVALLGCQSNKEDKPAAPPAPAAAPRAEAVPASPPKPAPPPAEAQTELGYLKPTEDAEHCEWMRQPLKGTATRVFRFDAYCDRSSVSWSPDGKQGLLFTWPSGEGEVPRAWRVDVAAKSGQPLDLKSLPGGNSAGNPNEPAVMRVGFDAQSRPVALVVLASESKGPITFDGESIPVPKGKGAPGLAMAYRLEDGGWKRIELKAARFQGDAPSEHGLLEAEATLTPTWTASLPTRIPGSKAAPTVAKELNAQESGSEGTGWWMELPGPDGTLYYRARQEGPMLVLGQPLLWAHGDQRLSLKDLTEPDAYLGFQFDRGLLLVTSYGGYAAATVWDPKTQQRVMSVPDVYAPAFWPTP
;
A
#
# COMPACT_ATOMS: atom_id res chain seq x y z
N MET A 1 -10.05 -15.49 -63.09
CA MET A 1 -10.33 -14.50 -64.16
C MET A 1 -11.67 -13.84 -63.86
N HIS A 2 -11.88 -12.56 -64.23
CA HIS A 2 -13.07 -11.73 -63.97
C HIS A 2 -13.33 -11.45 -62.46
N ARG A 3 -13.55 -10.23 -61.93
CA ARG A 3 -14.30 -9.01 -62.34
C ARG A 3 -15.82 -9.26 -62.33
N PHE A 4 -16.73 -8.48 -61.72
CA PHE A 4 -16.75 -7.12 -61.11
C PHE A 4 -17.75 -7.11 -59.89
N ARG A 5 -18.17 -6.04 -59.16
CA ARG A 5 -17.99 -4.56 -59.17
C ARG A 5 -18.30 -3.94 -57.78
N THR A 6 -17.94 -2.67 -57.56
CA THR A 6 -18.56 -1.66 -56.65
C THR A 6 -19.01 -0.45 -57.52
N PRO A 7 -19.47 0.76 -57.08
CA PRO A 7 -19.59 1.39 -55.73
C PRO A 7 -20.89 2.23 -55.53
N SER A 8 -20.83 3.31 -54.71
CA SER A 8 -21.76 4.47 -54.52
C SER A 8 -22.60 4.44 -53.24
N ALA A 9 -22.93 5.54 -52.54
CA ALA A 9 -22.40 6.93 -52.45
C ALA A 9 -22.97 7.55 -51.13
N LEU A 10 -22.22 8.21 -50.24
CA LEU A 10 -21.65 9.57 -50.28
C LEU A 10 -22.70 10.71 -50.22
N LEU A 11 -22.79 11.42 -49.08
CA LEU A 11 -23.14 12.86 -48.99
C LEU A 11 -22.75 13.45 -47.61
N ALA A 12 -22.63 14.79 -47.52
CA ALA A 12 -22.03 15.52 -46.39
C ALA A 12 -22.51 17.01 -46.30
N ALA A 13 -21.80 17.84 -45.50
CA ALA A 13 -22.05 19.26 -45.13
C ALA A 13 -23.10 19.48 -44.01
N VAL A 14 -22.98 20.36 -42.99
CA VAL A 14 -22.10 21.50 -42.58
C VAL A 14 -22.64 22.92 -42.85
N ALA A 15 -23.13 23.58 -41.78
CA ALA A 15 -23.08 25.03 -41.40
C ALA A 15 -23.97 25.21 -40.13
N LEU A 16 -23.70 25.97 -39.06
CA LEU A 16 -23.00 27.25 -38.73
C LEU A 16 -23.85 28.53 -38.80
N LEU A 17 -23.55 29.47 -37.88
CA LEU A 17 -24.23 30.75 -37.55
C LEU A 17 -25.55 30.58 -36.76
N GLY A 18 -26.02 31.55 -35.95
CA GLY A 18 -25.46 32.85 -35.53
C GLY A 18 -26.47 33.65 -34.67
N CYS A 19 -26.02 34.54 -33.78
CA CYS A 19 -26.89 35.23 -32.80
C CYS A 19 -27.62 36.47 -33.36
N GLN A 20 -28.84 36.75 -32.87
CA GLN A 20 -29.23 38.03 -32.21
C GLN A 20 -30.71 38.06 -31.77
N SER A 21 -31.09 39.10 -31.02
CA SER A 21 -32.36 39.24 -30.26
C SER A 21 -33.29 40.32 -30.82
N ASN A 22 -34.62 40.16 -30.67
CA ASN A 22 -35.49 41.28 -30.23
C ASN A 22 -36.93 40.89 -29.81
N LYS A 23 -37.65 41.89 -29.29
CA LYS A 23 -39.05 41.92 -28.80
C LYS A 23 -40.11 41.73 -29.92
N GLU A 24 -41.44 41.80 -29.72
CA GLU A 24 -42.38 42.19 -28.62
C GLU A 24 -43.72 41.43 -28.91
N ASP A 25 -44.82 41.39 -28.15
CA ASP A 25 -45.25 42.04 -26.90
C ASP A 25 -46.17 41.12 -26.03
N LYS A 26 -47.43 41.48 -25.74
CA LYS A 26 -48.20 41.01 -24.57
C LYS A 26 -49.74 41.14 -24.73
N PRO A 27 -50.54 40.25 -24.11
CA PRO A 27 -51.91 40.59 -23.67
C PRO A 27 -52.09 40.66 -22.13
N ALA A 28 -53.22 41.23 -21.69
CA ALA A 28 -53.46 41.66 -20.30
C ALA A 28 -53.99 40.58 -19.33
N ALA A 29 -54.01 40.91 -18.03
CA ALA A 29 -54.39 40.02 -16.93
C ALA A 29 -55.63 40.51 -16.15
N PRO A 30 -56.33 39.62 -15.38
CA PRO A 30 -57.36 40.02 -14.41
C PRO A 30 -56.77 40.70 -13.15
N PRO A 31 -57.58 41.46 -12.38
CA PRO A 31 -57.11 42.25 -11.23
C PRO A 31 -56.93 41.42 -9.94
N ALA A 32 -56.08 41.91 -9.04
CA ALA A 32 -55.84 41.35 -7.70
C ALA A 32 -56.57 42.14 -6.58
N PRO A 33 -56.88 41.52 -5.42
CA PRO A 33 -57.43 42.21 -4.25
C PRO A 33 -56.44 43.20 -3.60
N ALA A 34 -56.96 44.08 -2.73
CA ALA A 34 -56.19 45.13 -2.06
C ALA A 34 -55.12 44.60 -1.08
N ALA A 35 -54.02 45.34 -0.96
CA ALA A 35 -52.87 44.98 -0.13
C ALA A 35 -53.06 45.33 1.36
N ALA A 36 -52.59 44.43 2.24
CA ALA A 36 -52.40 44.70 3.66
C ALA A 36 -51.08 45.47 3.93
N PRO A 37 -50.91 46.09 5.11
CA PRO A 37 -49.70 46.84 5.44
C PRO A 37 -48.42 45.99 5.39
N ARG A 38 -47.34 46.59 4.89
CA ARG A 38 -46.03 45.94 4.70
C ARG A 38 -45.27 45.92 6.03
N ALA A 39 -45.00 44.73 6.56
CA ALA A 39 -44.10 44.59 7.70
C ALA A 39 -42.66 44.98 7.31
N GLU A 40 -41.94 45.62 8.24
CA GLU A 40 -40.54 46.01 8.03
C GLU A 40 -39.62 44.78 8.03
N ALA A 41 -38.69 44.74 7.08
CA ALA A 41 -37.76 43.63 6.94
C ALA A 41 -36.60 43.78 7.92
N VAL A 42 -36.51 42.88 8.91
CA VAL A 42 -35.35 42.76 9.80
C VAL A 42 -34.11 42.45 8.96
N PRO A 43 -32.97 43.15 9.15
CA PRO A 43 -31.74 42.85 8.42
C PRO A 43 -31.28 41.40 8.63
N ALA A 44 -30.91 40.71 7.55
CA ALA A 44 -30.39 39.36 7.63
C ALA A 44 -29.04 39.34 8.37
N SER A 45 -28.90 38.42 9.33
CA SER A 45 -27.65 38.21 10.06
C SER A 45 -26.49 37.92 9.11
N PRO A 46 -25.27 38.43 9.38
CA PRO A 46 -24.10 38.11 8.56
C PRO A 46 -23.89 36.60 8.43
N PRO A 47 -23.45 36.09 7.25
CA PRO A 47 -23.16 34.67 7.08
C PRO A 47 -22.09 34.25 8.09
N LYS A 48 -22.38 33.21 8.87
CA LYS A 48 -21.43 32.65 9.82
C LYS A 48 -20.13 32.28 9.08
N PRO A 49 -18.94 32.69 9.58
CA PRO A 49 -17.67 32.30 8.97
C PRO A 49 -17.62 30.79 8.76
N ALA A 50 -17.11 30.37 7.60
CA ALA A 50 -16.85 28.95 7.35
C ALA A 50 -15.94 28.42 8.48
N PRO A 51 -16.16 27.19 8.97
CA PRO A 51 -15.22 26.56 9.89
C PRO A 51 -13.82 26.59 9.27
N PRO A 52 -12.76 26.85 10.06
CA PRO A 52 -11.40 26.64 9.56
C PRO A 52 -11.28 25.19 9.05
N PRO A 53 -10.47 24.93 8.01
CA PRO A 53 -10.24 23.57 7.54
C PRO A 53 -9.85 22.68 8.73
N ALA A 54 -10.55 21.56 8.89
CA ALA A 54 -10.20 20.61 9.93
C ALA A 54 -8.76 20.16 9.70
N GLU A 55 -7.91 20.29 10.73
CA GLU A 55 -6.55 19.77 10.69
C GLU A 55 -6.58 18.31 10.25
N ALA A 56 -5.79 17.97 9.24
CA ALA A 56 -5.80 16.65 8.62
C ALA A 56 -5.39 15.60 9.66
N GLN A 57 -6.38 14.94 10.27
CA GLN A 57 -6.15 13.97 11.32
C GLN A 57 -5.29 12.84 10.78
N THR A 58 -4.34 12.37 11.58
CA THR A 58 -3.66 11.11 11.26
C THR A 58 -4.69 9.99 11.19
N GLU A 59 -4.56 9.16 10.17
CA GLU A 59 -5.44 8.05 9.84
C GLU A 59 -4.60 6.79 9.67
N LEU A 60 -5.18 5.65 10.02
CA LEU A 60 -4.64 4.31 9.79
C LEU A 60 -5.35 3.68 8.60
N GLY A 61 -4.60 3.21 7.61
CA GLY A 61 -5.07 2.29 6.58
C GLY A 61 -4.72 0.86 6.99
N TYR A 62 -5.65 -0.08 6.82
CA TYR A 62 -5.40 -1.50 7.11
C TYR A 62 -6.37 -2.41 6.35
N LEU A 63 -6.00 -3.68 6.21
CA LEU A 63 -6.86 -4.75 5.68
C LEU A 63 -7.54 -5.49 6.83
N LYS A 64 -8.85 -5.77 6.74
CA LYS A 64 -9.60 -6.59 7.72
C LYS A 64 -10.47 -7.63 7.02
N PRO A 65 -10.48 -8.91 7.48
CA PRO A 65 -11.35 -9.93 6.91
C PRO A 65 -12.83 -9.60 7.10
N THR A 66 -13.64 -10.09 6.18
CA THR A 66 -15.11 -10.11 6.29
C THR A 66 -15.57 -11.25 7.20
N GLU A 67 -16.85 -11.20 7.63
CA GLU A 67 -17.48 -12.28 8.41
C GLU A 67 -17.50 -13.63 7.68
N ASP A 68 -17.52 -13.59 6.33
CA ASP A 68 -17.41 -14.76 5.45
C ASP A 68 -15.96 -15.30 5.29
N ALA A 69 -14.95 -14.58 5.77
CA ALA A 69 -13.51 -14.88 5.68
C ALA A 69 -12.91 -15.07 4.26
N GLU A 70 -13.72 -15.24 3.23
CA GLU A 70 -13.31 -15.36 1.81
C GLU A 70 -12.90 -14.01 1.19
N HIS A 71 -13.35 -12.90 1.77
CA HIS A 71 -13.08 -11.55 1.27
C HIS A 71 -12.27 -10.71 2.26
N CYS A 72 -11.73 -9.62 1.73
CA CYS A 72 -10.98 -8.65 2.49
C CYS A 72 -11.52 -7.24 2.26
N GLU A 73 -11.58 -6.44 3.32
CA GLU A 73 -11.94 -5.03 3.24
C GLU A 73 -10.72 -4.16 3.54
N TRP A 74 -10.43 -3.23 2.62
CA TRP A 74 -9.49 -2.16 2.88
C TRP A 74 -10.18 -1.04 3.64
N MET A 75 -9.72 -0.76 4.84
CA MET A 75 -10.29 0.19 5.78
C MET A 75 -9.39 1.43 5.93
N ARG A 76 -10.03 2.56 6.23
CA ARG A 76 -9.41 3.85 6.59
C ARG A 76 -10.06 4.36 7.87
N GLN A 77 -9.27 4.57 8.92
CA GLN A 77 -9.75 4.97 10.25
C GLN A 77 -8.97 6.17 10.79
N PRO A 78 -9.63 7.31 11.07
CA PRO A 78 -9.01 8.41 11.83
C PRO A 78 -8.65 7.96 13.24
N LEU A 79 -7.48 8.37 13.74
CA LEU A 79 -7.04 8.01 15.09
C LEU A 79 -8.01 8.45 16.20
N LYS A 80 -8.92 9.39 15.89
CA LYS A 80 -10.04 9.82 16.74
C LYS A 80 -11.37 9.74 16.00
N GLY A 81 -11.67 8.59 15.37
CA GLY A 81 -12.92 8.37 14.65
C GLY A 81 -13.24 6.91 14.32
N THR A 82 -14.39 6.71 13.69
CA THR A 82 -14.88 5.41 13.22
C THR A 82 -14.17 4.98 11.94
N ALA A 83 -13.82 3.70 11.82
CA ALA A 83 -13.30 3.13 10.59
C ALA A 83 -14.34 3.21 9.45
N THR A 84 -13.89 3.48 8.22
CA THR A 84 -14.73 3.41 7.03
C THR A 84 -14.08 2.52 5.97
N ARG A 85 -14.89 1.72 5.28
CA ARG A 85 -14.43 0.93 4.14
C ARG A 85 -14.03 1.83 2.97
N VAL A 86 -12.91 1.53 2.34
CA VAL A 86 -12.42 2.11 1.08
C VAL A 86 -12.81 1.19 -0.08
N PHE A 87 -12.58 -0.12 0.04
CA PHE A 87 -12.95 -1.12 -0.97
C PHE A 87 -13.10 -2.51 -0.33
N ARG A 88 -13.91 -3.40 -0.92
CA ARG A 88 -13.97 -4.85 -0.59
C ARG A 88 -13.56 -5.63 -1.84
N PHE A 89 -12.75 -6.66 -1.66
CA PHE A 89 -12.23 -7.50 -2.74
C PHE A 89 -12.28 -8.99 -2.36
N ASP A 90 -12.40 -9.83 -3.37
CA ASP A 90 -12.34 -11.29 -3.28
C ASP A 90 -10.86 -11.70 -3.22
N ALA A 91 -10.39 -11.91 -1.99
CA ALA A 91 -9.10 -12.46 -1.59
C ALA A 91 -9.00 -12.47 -0.05
N TYR A 92 -8.12 -13.33 0.48
CA TYR A 92 -7.76 -13.33 1.90
C TYR A 92 -6.82 -12.16 2.26
N CYS A 93 -7.01 -11.56 3.44
CA CYS A 93 -6.18 -10.44 3.89
C CYS A 93 -4.74 -10.85 4.27
N ASP A 94 -4.53 -12.08 4.75
CA ASP A 94 -3.21 -12.63 5.13
C ASP A 94 -2.23 -12.72 3.94
N ARG A 95 -2.78 -12.77 2.71
CA ARG A 95 -2.05 -12.90 1.44
C ARG A 95 -2.05 -11.65 0.59
N SER A 96 -2.39 -10.51 1.21
CA SER A 96 -2.65 -9.26 0.51
C SER A 96 -1.73 -8.13 0.98
N SER A 97 -1.56 -7.17 0.07
CA SER A 97 -0.70 -6.00 0.25
C SER A 97 -1.34 -4.74 -0.32
N VAL A 98 -1.03 -3.60 0.27
CA VAL A 98 -1.53 -2.27 -0.11
C VAL A 98 -0.39 -1.35 -0.52
N SER A 99 -0.62 -0.55 -1.55
CA SER A 99 0.21 0.61 -1.90
C SER A 99 -0.66 1.77 -2.35
N TRP A 100 -0.18 3.00 -2.19
CA TRP A 100 -0.88 4.21 -2.62
C TRP A 100 -0.15 4.91 -3.76
N SER A 101 -0.88 5.64 -4.59
CA SER A 101 -0.28 6.56 -5.55
C SER A 101 0.39 7.73 -4.82
N PRO A 102 1.43 8.36 -5.39
CA PRO A 102 2.08 9.53 -4.78
C PRO A 102 1.13 10.68 -4.40
N ASP A 103 -0.01 10.81 -5.08
CA ASP A 103 -1.04 11.83 -4.81
C ASP A 103 -2.18 11.34 -3.88
N GLY A 104 -2.08 10.13 -3.32
CA GLY A 104 -3.02 9.53 -2.38
C GLY A 104 -4.44 9.26 -2.90
N LYS A 105 -4.75 9.59 -4.16
CA LYS A 105 -6.09 9.42 -4.76
C LYS A 105 -6.38 7.98 -5.18
N GLN A 106 -5.33 7.20 -5.43
CA GLN A 106 -5.45 5.83 -5.90
C GLN A 106 -4.70 4.86 -4.99
N GLY A 107 -5.15 3.62 -5.02
CA GLY A 107 -4.51 2.50 -4.37
C GLY A 107 -4.23 1.35 -5.33
N LEU A 108 -3.28 0.52 -4.96
CA LEU A 108 -3.07 -0.80 -5.52
C LEU A 108 -3.26 -1.80 -4.38
N LEU A 109 -4.13 -2.78 -4.63
CA LEU A 109 -4.19 -4.02 -3.88
C LEU A 109 -3.51 -5.09 -4.73
N PHE A 110 -2.64 -5.88 -4.10
CA PHE A 110 -2.02 -7.05 -4.72
C PHE A 110 -2.10 -8.23 -3.75
N THR A 111 -2.63 -9.35 -4.23
CA THR A 111 -2.74 -10.63 -3.52
C THR A 111 -1.86 -11.65 -4.23
N TRP A 112 -0.96 -12.29 -3.49
CA TRP A 112 -0.11 -13.36 -4.03
C TRP A 112 -0.85 -14.71 -4.05
N PRO A 113 -0.59 -15.57 -5.05
CA PRO A 113 -1.14 -16.92 -5.11
C PRO A 113 -0.55 -17.82 -4.03
N SER A 114 -1.29 -18.86 -3.65
CA SER A 114 -1.00 -19.66 -2.45
C SER A 114 -1.52 -21.10 -2.47
N GLY A 115 -2.55 -21.39 -3.26
CA GLY A 115 -3.09 -22.71 -3.53
C GLY A 115 -2.71 -23.23 -4.93
N GLU A 116 -2.85 -24.54 -5.14
CA GLU A 116 -2.67 -25.16 -6.46
C GLU A 116 -3.70 -24.59 -7.46
N GLY A 117 -3.22 -24.09 -8.61
CA GLY A 117 -4.06 -23.45 -9.62
C GLY A 117 -4.46 -22.00 -9.33
N GLU A 118 -4.05 -21.41 -8.20
CA GLU A 118 -4.21 -19.97 -7.97
C GLU A 118 -3.27 -19.14 -8.85
N VAL A 119 -3.71 -17.91 -9.17
CA VAL A 119 -2.95 -16.92 -9.95
C VAL A 119 -2.91 -15.60 -9.19
N PRO A 120 -1.87 -14.76 -9.36
CA PRO A 120 -1.81 -13.45 -8.70
C PRO A 120 -3.00 -12.58 -9.09
N ARG A 121 -3.53 -11.82 -8.12
CA ARG A 121 -4.66 -10.90 -8.34
C ARG A 121 -4.27 -9.49 -7.91
N ALA A 122 -4.73 -8.48 -8.64
CA ALA A 122 -4.54 -7.09 -8.27
C ALA A 122 -5.75 -6.23 -8.65
N TRP A 123 -5.92 -5.12 -7.94
CA TRP A 123 -6.96 -4.12 -8.20
C TRP A 123 -6.39 -2.71 -8.10
N ARG A 124 -6.72 -1.84 -9.07
CA ARG A 124 -6.52 -0.40 -8.97
C ARG A 124 -7.75 0.22 -8.33
N VAL A 125 -7.58 0.80 -7.15
CA VAL A 125 -8.63 1.39 -6.32
C VAL A 125 -8.66 2.90 -6.52
N ASP A 126 -9.85 3.48 -6.70
CA ASP A 126 -10.12 4.90 -6.51
C ASP A 126 -10.59 5.13 -5.08
N VAL A 127 -9.78 5.88 -4.31
CA VAL A 127 -10.00 6.12 -2.88
C VAL A 127 -11.22 6.99 -2.61
N ALA A 128 -11.55 7.92 -3.52
CA ALA A 128 -12.64 8.87 -3.36
C ALA A 128 -13.98 8.26 -3.78
N ALA A 129 -14.00 7.54 -4.90
CA ALA A 129 -15.17 6.81 -5.38
C ALA A 129 -15.44 5.49 -4.63
N LYS A 130 -14.52 5.08 -3.74
CA LYS A 130 -14.60 3.84 -2.94
C LYS A 130 -14.87 2.59 -3.78
N SER A 131 -14.18 2.51 -4.91
CA SER A 131 -14.36 1.47 -5.93
C SER A 131 -13.01 1.00 -6.47
N GLY A 132 -12.94 -0.19 -7.03
CA GLY A 132 -11.71 -0.75 -7.57
C GLY A 132 -11.99 -1.59 -8.80
N GLN A 133 -11.07 -1.54 -9.76
CA GLN A 133 -11.11 -2.31 -11.00
C GLN A 133 -9.99 -3.35 -10.99
N PRO A 134 -10.25 -4.61 -11.40
CA PRO A 134 -9.20 -5.60 -11.57
C PRO A 134 -8.11 -5.07 -12.52
N LEU A 135 -6.86 -5.25 -12.12
CA LEU A 135 -5.70 -5.00 -12.96
C LEU A 135 -5.39 -6.32 -13.69
N ASP A 136 -5.37 -6.34 -15.02
CA ASP A 136 -4.95 -7.55 -15.73
C ASP A 136 -3.49 -7.83 -15.39
N LEU A 137 -3.21 -8.95 -14.73
CA LEU A 137 -1.86 -9.46 -14.56
C LEU A 137 -1.53 -10.56 -15.56
N LYS A 138 -2.51 -11.12 -16.30
CA LYS A 138 -2.32 -12.32 -17.15
C LYS A 138 -1.43 -12.07 -18.35
N SER A 139 -1.28 -10.81 -18.76
CA SER A 139 -0.33 -10.36 -19.78
C SER A 139 1.12 -10.18 -19.25
N LEU A 140 1.36 -10.32 -17.94
CA LEU A 140 2.71 -10.41 -17.37
C LEU A 140 3.24 -11.85 -17.39
N PRO A 141 4.56 -12.04 -17.55
CA PRO A 141 5.22 -13.28 -17.15
C PRO A 141 4.95 -13.57 -15.67
N GLY A 142 4.51 -14.79 -15.34
CA GLY A 142 4.08 -15.16 -13.99
C GLY A 142 2.68 -14.70 -13.59
N GLY A 143 1.94 -14.05 -14.49
CA GLY A 143 0.55 -13.63 -14.26
C GLY A 143 -0.49 -14.75 -14.28
N ASN A 144 -0.08 -15.98 -14.61
CA ASN A 144 -0.97 -17.13 -14.81
C ASN A 144 -0.54 -18.38 -14.02
N SER A 145 0.37 -18.24 -13.06
CA SER A 145 0.87 -19.35 -12.23
C SER A 145 1.20 -18.88 -10.81
N ALA A 146 1.34 -19.84 -9.88
CA ALA A 146 1.74 -19.55 -8.51
C ALA A 146 3.23 -19.21 -8.34
N GLY A 147 4.05 -19.47 -9.36
CA GLY A 147 5.51 -19.40 -9.30
C GLY A 147 6.12 -20.75 -8.91
N ASN A 148 6.50 -21.54 -9.91
CA ASN A 148 7.28 -22.78 -9.73
C ASN A 148 8.78 -22.54 -10.03
N PRO A 149 9.70 -23.45 -9.64
CA PRO A 149 11.08 -23.43 -10.13
C PRO A 149 11.12 -23.43 -11.67
N ASN A 150 11.85 -22.48 -12.25
CA ASN A 150 11.92 -22.18 -13.69
C ASN A 150 10.67 -21.49 -14.30
N GLU A 151 9.67 -21.12 -13.50
CA GLU A 151 8.57 -20.25 -13.93
C GLU A 151 8.72 -18.83 -13.33
N PRO A 152 8.29 -17.76 -14.03
CA PRO A 152 8.25 -16.44 -13.43
C PRO A 152 7.09 -16.32 -12.43
N ALA A 153 7.23 -15.42 -11.45
CA ALA A 153 6.20 -15.07 -10.48
C ALA A 153 6.09 -13.55 -10.34
N VAL A 154 4.86 -13.02 -10.30
CA VAL A 154 4.62 -11.62 -9.90
C VAL A 154 4.74 -11.53 -8.39
N MET A 155 5.72 -10.78 -7.88
CA MET A 155 6.01 -10.68 -6.44
C MET A 155 5.31 -9.48 -5.79
N ARG A 156 5.16 -8.38 -6.53
CA ARG A 156 4.66 -7.11 -6.00
C ARG A 156 4.10 -6.23 -7.11
N VAL A 157 3.13 -5.38 -6.77
CA VAL A 157 2.70 -4.25 -7.62
C VAL A 157 2.64 -2.98 -6.77
N GLY A 158 3.30 -1.92 -7.23
CA GLY A 158 3.30 -0.58 -6.60
C GLY A 158 3.13 0.52 -7.64
N PHE A 159 3.17 1.79 -7.24
CA PHE A 159 3.15 2.91 -8.19
C PHE A 159 4.55 3.49 -8.39
N ASP A 160 4.86 3.94 -9.60
CA ASP A 160 5.97 4.87 -9.81
C ASP A 160 5.61 6.31 -9.39
N ALA A 161 6.61 7.20 -9.41
CA ALA A 161 6.45 8.63 -9.13
C ALA A 161 5.57 9.41 -10.14
N GLN A 162 4.90 8.74 -11.09
CA GLN A 162 3.89 9.29 -12.00
C GLN A 162 2.51 8.62 -11.82
N SER A 163 2.28 7.93 -10.69
CA SER A 163 1.03 7.20 -10.41
C SER A 163 0.70 6.10 -11.45
N ARG A 164 1.72 5.52 -12.10
CA ARG A 164 1.56 4.35 -13.00
C ARG A 164 1.88 3.06 -12.25
N PRO A 165 1.03 2.02 -12.33
CA PRO A 165 1.36 0.70 -11.78
C PRO A 165 2.65 0.12 -12.37
N VAL A 166 3.51 -0.41 -11.50
CA VAL A 166 4.71 -1.18 -11.83
C VAL A 166 4.64 -2.51 -11.09
N ALA A 167 4.71 -3.60 -11.84
CA ALA A 167 4.81 -4.96 -11.32
C ALA A 167 6.29 -5.40 -11.27
N LEU A 168 6.68 -6.02 -10.16
CA LEU A 168 7.98 -6.66 -10.00
C LEU A 168 7.80 -8.17 -10.19
N VAL A 169 8.61 -8.74 -11.08
CA VAL A 169 8.53 -10.14 -11.50
C VAL A 169 9.90 -10.79 -11.31
N VAL A 170 9.94 -11.98 -10.70
CA VAL A 170 11.16 -12.77 -10.54
C VAL A 170 11.03 -14.10 -11.28
N LEU A 171 12.15 -14.64 -11.74
CA LEU A 171 12.28 -15.98 -12.29
C LEU A 171 13.50 -16.63 -11.64
N ALA A 172 13.30 -17.55 -10.69
CA ALA A 172 14.35 -18.44 -10.24
C ALA A 172 14.47 -19.62 -11.21
N SER A 173 15.70 -20.01 -11.57
CA SER A 173 15.95 -21.13 -12.48
C SER A 173 16.97 -22.09 -11.90
N GLU A 174 16.88 -23.35 -12.29
CA GLU A 174 17.86 -24.40 -11.98
C GLU A 174 18.97 -24.50 -13.04
N SER A 175 18.92 -23.65 -14.08
CA SER A 175 19.92 -23.59 -15.14
C SER A 175 21.33 -23.40 -14.58
N LYS A 176 22.26 -24.27 -14.98
CA LYS A 176 23.68 -24.15 -14.62
C LYS A 176 24.47 -23.17 -15.52
N GLY A 177 23.80 -22.54 -16.48
CA GLY A 177 24.37 -21.60 -17.45
C GLY A 177 23.55 -20.32 -17.58
N PRO A 178 23.49 -19.71 -18.78
CA PRO A 178 22.54 -18.64 -19.10
C PRO A 178 21.08 -19.07 -18.86
N ILE A 179 20.19 -18.08 -18.72
CA ILE A 179 18.75 -18.27 -18.70
C ILE A 179 18.20 -17.77 -20.04
N THR A 180 17.40 -18.59 -20.72
CA THR A 180 16.70 -18.17 -21.94
C THR A 180 15.36 -17.53 -21.56
N PHE A 181 15.11 -16.29 -21.98
CA PHE A 181 13.88 -15.55 -21.70
C PHE A 181 13.52 -14.66 -22.89
N ASP A 182 12.26 -14.66 -23.33
CA ASP A 182 11.78 -14.01 -24.57
C ASP A 182 12.62 -14.33 -25.84
N GLY A 183 13.30 -15.49 -25.87
CA GLY A 183 14.22 -15.89 -26.93
C GLY A 183 15.65 -15.34 -26.82
N GLU A 184 15.91 -14.43 -25.88
CA GLU A 184 17.25 -13.94 -25.54
C GLU A 184 17.95 -14.92 -24.57
N SER A 185 19.26 -15.13 -24.72
CA SER A 185 20.06 -15.96 -23.81
C SER A 185 20.89 -15.08 -22.87
N ILE A 186 20.44 -14.98 -21.63
CA ILE A 186 20.87 -13.95 -20.67
C ILE A 186 21.91 -14.56 -19.71
N PRO A 187 23.17 -14.07 -19.68
CA PRO A 187 24.22 -14.61 -18.84
C PRO A 187 24.02 -14.23 -17.37
N VAL A 188 23.96 -15.22 -16.49
CA VAL A 188 23.83 -15.00 -15.04
C VAL A 188 25.21 -14.83 -14.39
N PRO A 189 25.44 -13.84 -13.50
CA PRO A 189 26.68 -13.70 -12.75
C PRO A 189 27.06 -14.96 -11.96
N LYS A 190 28.37 -15.21 -11.81
CA LYS A 190 28.90 -16.31 -10.97
C LYS A 190 28.78 -15.94 -9.49
N GLY A 191 28.33 -16.87 -8.65
CA GLY A 191 28.18 -16.66 -7.21
C GLY A 191 27.47 -17.80 -6.49
N LYS A 192 27.12 -17.58 -5.22
CA LYS A 192 26.21 -18.47 -4.44
C LYS A 192 24.75 -18.18 -4.79
N GLY A 193 23.81 -19.01 -4.30
CA GLY A 193 22.38 -18.84 -4.53
C GLY A 193 21.87 -19.45 -5.84
N ALA A 194 20.55 -19.45 -6.04
CA ALA A 194 19.90 -19.91 -7.27
C ALA A 194 20.03 -18.85 -8.38
N PRO A 195 20.41 -19.22 -9.61
CA PRO A 195 20.44 -18.27 -10.73
C PRO A 195 19.03 -17.80 -11.09
N GLY A 196 18.89 -16.56 -11.55
CA GLY A 196 17.59 -16.04 -11.89
C GLY A 196 17.58 -14.67 -12.55
N LEU A 197 16.39 -14.22 -12.92
CA LEU A 197 16.12 -12.88 -13.45
C LEU A 197 15.19 -12.13 -12.49
N ALA A 198 15.52 -10.88 -12.19
CA ALA A 198 14.58 -9.90 -11.65
C ALA A 198 14.17 -8.94 -12.77
N MET A 199 12.89 -8.55 -12.83
CA MET A 199 12.33 -7.71 -13.88
C MET A 199 11.32 -6.72 -13.30
N ALA A 200 11.24 -5.55 -13.92
CA ALA A 200 10.16 -4.59 -13.67
C ALA A 200 9.36 -4.34 -14.95
N TYR A 201 8.04 -4.39 -14.83
CA TYR A 201 7.08 -4.10 -15.90
C TYR A 201 6.20 -2.93 -15.48
N ARG A 202 6.06 -1.92 -16.34
CA ARG A 202 5.18 -0.77 -16.11
C ARG A 202 3.96 -0.83 -17.02
N LEU A 203 2.80 -0.44 -16.49
CA LEU A 203 1.57 -0.34 -17.26
C LEU A 203 1.57 0.97 -18.05
N GLU A 204 1.63 0.87 -19.38
CA GLU A 204 1.61 1.98 -20.33
C GLU A 204 0.53 1.70 -21.40
N ASP A 205 -0.33 2.68 -21.69
CA ASP A 205 -1.38 2.60 -22.74
C ASP A 205 -2.30 1.36 -22.70
N GLY A 206 -2.44 0.76 -21.50
CA GLY A 206 -3.27 -0.44 -21.26
C GLY A 206 -2.53 -1.77 -21.37
N GLY A 207 -1.22 -1.78 -21.67
CA GLY A 207 -0.38 -2.98 -21.71
C GLY A 207 0.83 -2.91 -20.77
N TRP A 208 1.33 -4.06 -20.33
CA TRP A 208 2.56 -4.13 -19.55
C TRP A 208 3.80 -4.11 -20.44
N LYS A 209 4.75 -3.25 -20.09
CA LYS A 209 6.00 -3.03 -20.83
C LYS A 209 7.18 -3.25 -19.90
N ARG A 210 8.12 -4.11 -20.29
CA ARG A 210 9.37 -4.28 -19.52
C ARG A 210 10.15 -2.98 -19.52
N ILE A 211 10.44 -2.47 -18.33
CA ILE A 211 11.26 -1.27 -18.12
C ILE A 211 12.65 -1.62 -17.56
N GLU A 212 12.80 -2.78 -16.92
CA GLU A 212 14.08 -3.24 -16.39
C GLU A 212 14.16 -4.78 -16.41
N LEU A 213 15.37 -5.31 -16.63
CA LEU A 213 15.72 -6.72 -16.46
C LEU A 213 17.15 -6.81 -15.92
N LYS A 214 17.36 -7.59 -14.85
CA LYS A 214 18.70 -7.88 -14.31
C LYS A 214 18.83 -9.37 -13.98
N ALA A 215 19.88 -9.99 -14.49
CA ALA A 215 20.26 -11.35 -14.11
C ALA A 215 21.05 -11.34 -12.80
N ALA A 216 20.63 -12.17 -11.85
CA ALA A 216 21.14 -12.19 -10.49
C ALA A 216 21.26 -13.62 -9.95
N ARG A 217 21.71 -13.78 -8.71
CA ARG A 217 21.55 -15.02 -7.96
C ARG A 217 20.83 -14.75 -6.65
N PHE A 218 19.68 -15.37 -6.48
CA PHE A 218 18.83 -15.26 -5.31
C PHE A 218 19.35 -16.12 -4.17
N GLN A 219 19.28 -15.64 -2.92
CA GLN A 219 19.67 -16.38 -1.73
C GLN A 219 18.44 -16.71 -0.87
N GLY A 220 18.40 -17.92 -0.33
CA GLY A 220 17.20 -18.49 0.32
C GLY A 220 16.33 -19.29 -0.65
N ASP A 221 15.31 -19.94 -0.11
CA ASP A 221 14.41 -20.85 -0.85
C ASP A 221 13.34 -20.10 -1.65
N ALA A 222 13.15 -18.80 -1.37
CA ALA A 222 12.28 -17.89 -2.12
C ALA A 222 13.10 -16.74 -2.73
N PRO A 223 12.97 -16.46 -4.05
CA PRO A 223 13.64 -15.34 -4.70
C PRO A 223 13.01 -14.00 -4.31
N SER A 224 13.66 -13.26 -3.41
CA SER A 224 13.26 -11.89 -3.08
C SER A 224 13.71 -10.88 -4.16
N GLU A 225 12.86 -9.91 -4.47
CA GLU A 225 13.15 -8.86 -5.46
C GLU A 225 14.16 -7.80 -4.97
N HIS A 226 14.43 -7.80 -3.66
CA HIS A 226 14.93 -6.65 -2.91
C HIS A 226 16.36 -6.20 -3.26
N GLY A 227 16.49 -4.94 -3.64
CA GLY A 227 17.77 -4.26 -3.88
C GLY A 227 18.42 -4.60 -5.23
N LEU A 228 17.75 -5.39 -6.07
CA LEU A 228 18.26 -5.77 -7.39
C LEU A 228 17.88 -4.75 -8.47
N LEU A 229 16.64 -4.26 -8.43
CA LEU A 229 16.05 -3.40 -9.45
C LEU A 229 16.12 -1.92 -9.06
N GLU A 230 16.49 -1.07 -10.01
CA GLU A 230 16.43 0.40 -9.86
C GLU A 230 14.97 0.87 -9.83
N ALA A 231 14.10 0.24 -10.60
CA ALA A 231 12.66 0.49 -10.57
C ALA A 231 12.09 0.30 -9.16
N GLU A 232 12.50 -0.74 -8.41
CA GLU A 232 12.05 -0.97 -7.02
C GLU A 232 12.28 0.25 -6.14
N ALA A 233 13.46 0.86 -6.22
CA ALA A 233 13.84 2.02 -5.40
C ALA A 233 13.05 3.29 -5.76
N THR A 234 12.31 3.30 -6.87
CA THR A 234 11.44 4.41 -7.29
C THR A 234 9.95 4.17 -7.00
N LEU A 235 9.57 3.00 -6.46
CA LEU A 235 8.18 2.70 -6.17
C LEU A 235 7.71 3.31 -4.85
N THR A 236 6.42 3.65 -4.79
CA THR A 236 5.75 3.96 -3.53
C THR A 236 5.80 2.76 -2.57
N PRO A 237 5.83 2.98 -1.24
CA PRO A 237 5.84 1.90 -0.26
C PRO A 237 4.71 0.90 -0.48
N THR A 238 5.03 -0.38 -0.32
CA THR A 238 4.06 -1.48 -0.30
C THR A 238 4.05 -2.08 1.10
N TRP A 239 2.88 -2.15 1.72
CA TRP A 239 2.69 -2.72 3.05
C TRP A 239 2.03 -4.09 2.89
N THR A 240 2.53 -5.08 3.62
CA THR A 240 2.14 -6.49 3.45
C THR A 240 1.63 -7.08 4.76
N ALA A 241 0.74 -8.06 4.64
CA ALA A 241 0.28 -8.91 5.72
C ALA A 241 1.36 -9.89 6.23
N SER A 242 2.43 -10.11 5.47
CA SER A 242 3.60 -10.91 5.87
C SER A 242 4.58 -10.15 6.76
N LEU A 243 5.45 -10.91 7.44
CA LEU A 243 6.57 -10.39 8.23
C LEU A 243 7.49 -9.47 7.39
N PRO A 244 8.09 -8.43 8.00
CA PRO A 244 8.98 -7.53 7.30
C PRO A 244 10.28 -8.24 6.90
N THR A 245 10.59 -8.25 5.60
CA THR A 245 11.81 -8.83 5.02
C THR A 245 13.10 -8.07 5.36
N ARG A 246 12.98 -6.88 5.97
CA ARG A 246 14.09 -6.03 6.40
C ARG A 246 13.86 -5.56 7.84
N ILE A 247 14.90 -5.59 8.66
CA ILE A 247 14.87 -4.98 9.99
C ILE A 247 15.05 -3.44 9.85
N PRO A 248 14.19 -2.61 10.47
CA PRO A 248 14.33 -1.15 10.45
C PRO A 248 15.32 -0.65 11.53
N GLY A 249 16.29 0.18 11.14
CA GLY A 249 17.28 0.76 12.06
C GLY A 249 18.61 -0.01 12.13
N SER A 250 19.41 0.25 13.16
CA SER A 250 20.76 -0.28 13.35
C SER A 250 20.83 -1.31 14.49
N LYS A 251 21.91 -2.11 14.54
CA LYS A 251 22.20 -2.93 15.72
C LYS A 251 22.66 -2.01 16.84
N ALA A 252 22.05 -2.12 18.01
CA ALA A 252 22.38 -1.27 19.15
C ALA A 252 23.86 -1.44 19.55
N ALA A 253 24.51 -0.34 19.95
CA ALA A 253 25.92 -0.36 20.35
C ALA A 253 26.17 -1.37 21.50
N PRO A 254 27.32 -2.08 21.54
CA PRO A 254 27.55 -3.14 22.53
C PRO A 254 27.43 -2.71 24.01
N THR A 255 27.72 -1.45 24.32
CA THR A 255 27.50 -0.84 25.64
C THR A 255 26.01 -0.74 25.96
N VAL A 256 25.24 -0.11 25.06
CA VAL A 256 23.78 0.04 25.17
C VAL A 256 23.11 -1.33 25.25
N ALA A 257 23.47 -2.28 24.39
CA ALA A 257 22.94 -3.65 24.41
C ALA A 257 23.19 -4.37 25.75
N LYS A 258 24.32 -4.12 26.42
CA LYS A 258 24.61 -4.66 27.76
C LYS A 258 23.72 -4.03 28.84
N GLU A 259 23.46 -2.72 28.76
CA GLU A 259 22.55 -2.04 29.68
C GLU A 259 21.10 -2.49 29.51
N LEU A 260 20.65 -2.66 28.26
CA LEU A 260 19.31 -3.15 27.94
C LEU A 260 19.11 -4.60 28.42
N ASN A 261 20.12 -5.48 28.30
CA ASN A 261 20.10 -6.81 28.91
C ASN A 261 20.00 -6.76 30.45
N ALA A 262 20.68 -5.82 31.10
CA ALA A 262 20.66 -5.68 32.55
C ALA A 262 19.31 -5.17 33.06
N GLN A 263 18.66 -4.28 32.29
CA GLN A 263 17.30 -3.81 32.55
C GLN A 263 16.28 -4.96 32.34
N GLU A 264 16.29 -5.58 31.16
CA GLU A 264 15.37 -6.66 30.79
C GLU A 264 15.96 -8.03 31.18
N SER A 265 16.10 -8.22 32.50
CA SER A 265 16.64 -9.45 33.09
C SER A 265 15.88 -10.69 32.62
N GLY A 266 16.59 -11.65 32.04
CA GLY A 266 16.01 -12.86 31.43
C GLY A 266 15.86 -12.78 29.90
N SER A 267 16.11 -11.63 29.27
CA SER A 267 16.14 -11.51 27.80
C SER A 267 17.41 -12.05 27.14
N GLU A 268 18.40 -12.52 27.92
CA GLU A 268 19.68 -13.02 27.40
C GLU A 268 19.48 -14.24 26.48
N GLY A 269 20.22 -14.28 25.37
CA GLY A 269 20.13 -15.34 24.37
C GLY A 269 19.01 -15.19 23.32
N THR A 270 17.98 -14.36 23.54
CA THR A 270 16.80 -14.22 22.64
C THR A 270 17.05 -13.46 21.32
N GLY A 271 18.29 -13.48 20.80
CA GLY A 271 18.75 -12.65 19.67
C GLY A 271 19.60 -11.45 20.10
N TRP A 272 19.54 -10.37 19.33
CA TRP A 272 20.30 -9.14 19.57
C TRP A 272 19.38 -7.91 19.66
N TRP A 273 19.89 -6.83 20.27
CA TRP A 273 19.20 -5.55 20.32
C TRP A 273 19.37 -4.76 19.03
N MET A 274 18.26 -4.21 18.54
CA MET A 274 18.20 -3.20 17.50
C MET A 274 17.83 -1.84 18.12
N GLU A 275 18.19 -0.77 17.44
CA GLU A 275 17.82 0.60 17.74
C GLU A 275 17.18 1.24 16.49
N LEU A 276 16.04 1.87 16.66
CA LEU A 276 15.32 2.60 15.63
C LEU A 276 15.06 4.02 16.13
N PRO A 277 15.87 5.01 15.69
CA PRO A 277 15.61 6.41 15.97
C PRO A 277 14.22 6.82 15.46
N GLY A 278 13.47 7.53 16.30
CA GLY A 278 12.16 8.08 15.98
C GLY A 278 12.08 9.56 16.38
N PRO A 279 10.91 10.18 16.24
CA PRO A 279 10.66 11.54 16.71
C PRO A 279 10.92 11.63 18.22
N ASP A 280 11.80 12.56 18.62
CA ASP A 280 12.19 12.85 20.00
C ASP A 280 12.75 11.67 20.83
N GLY A 281 13.21 10.57 20.21
CA GLY A 281 13.80 9.45 20.95
C GLY A 281 14.19 8.23 20.10
N THR A 282 14.36 7.08 20.76
CA THR A 282 14.79 5.81 20.11
C THR A 282 13.99 4.63 20.63
N LEU A 283 13.44 3.83 19.72
CA LEU A 283 12.85 2.52 20.02
C LEU A 283 13.95 1.45 20.00
N TYR A 284 14.16 0.78 21.12
CA TYR A 284 14.96 -0.45 21.21
C TYR A 284 14.05 -1.66 21.25
N TYR A 285 14.43 -2.72 20.53
CA TYR A 285 13.67 -3.96 20.42
C TYR A 285 14.58 -5.15 20.10
N ARG A 286 14.06 -6.37 20.21
CA ARG A 286 14.81 -7.60 19.90
C ARG A 286 14.63 -8.00 18.44
N ALA A 287 15.72 -8.38 17.78
CA ALA A 287 15.68 -9.08 16.50
C ALA A 287 16.46 -10.41 16.59
N ARG A 288 15.94 -11.46 15.94
CA ARG A 288 16.48 -12.82 15.99
C ARG A 288 16.24 -13.56 14.67
N GLN A 289 17.05 -14.58 14.41
CA GLN A 289 16.92 -15.46 13.24
C GLN A 289 16.16 -16.73 13.64
N GLU A 290 15.11 -17.07 12.91
CA GLU A 290 14.33 -18.30 13.08
C GLU A 290 14.27 -19.07 11.76
N GLY A 291 15.15 -20.07 11.61
CA GLY A 291 15.35 -20.74 10.33
C GLY A 291 15.77 -19.74 9.24
N PRO A 292 15.09 -19.67 8.09
CA PRO A 292 15.34 -18.66 7.07
C PRO A 292 14.76 -17.27 7.44
N MET A 293 13.83 -17.19 8.39
CA MET A 293 13.11 -15.95 8.73
C MET A 293 13.90 -15.08 9.70
N LEU A 294 13.68 -13.77 9.59
CA LEU A 294 14.28 -12.74 10.41
C LEU A 294 13.16 -12.01 11.15
N VAL A 295 13.05 -12.23 12.45
CA VAL A 295 11.86 -11.83 13.23
C VAL A 295 12.20 -10.80 14.30
N LEU A 296 11.26 -9.88 14.53
CA LEU A 296 11.35 -8.77 15.46
C LEU A 296 10.36 -9.04 16.62
N GLY A 297 10.68 -8.64 17.85
CA GLY A 297 9.84 -8.94 19.01
C GLY A 297 10.16 -8.15 20.28
N GLN A 298 9.38 -8.44 21.32
CA GLN A 298 9.56 -7.94 22.69
C GLN A 298 10.88 -8.46 23.33
N PRO A 299 11.37 -7.84 24.42
CA PRO A 299 10.89 -6.58 25.01
C PRO A 299 11.11 -5.35 24.12
N LEU A 300 10.14 -4.44 24.15
CA LEU A 300 10.17 -3.11 23.53
C LEU A 300 10.48 -2.04 24.58
N LEU A 301 11.46 -1.18 24.30
CA LEU A 301 11.86 -0.08 25.17
C LEU A 301 11.95 1.23 24.40
N TRP A 302 11.29 2.30 24.86
CA TRP A 302 11.47 3.64 24.31
C TRP A 302 12.43 4.45 25.17
N ALA A 303 13.43 5.09 24.56
CA ALA A 303 14.35 5.99 25.24
C ALA A 303 14.17 7.45 24.82
N HIS A 304 14.15 8.34 25.82
CA HIS A 304 14.17 9.80 25.64
C HIS A 304 15.23 10.37 26.59
N GLY A 305 16.42 10.66 26.05
CA GLY A 305 17.61 10.90 26.87
C GLY A 305 17.96 9.67 27.72
N ASP A 306 18.31 9.88 28.98
CA ASP A 306 18.66 8.80 29.92
C ASP A 306 17.46 7.99 30.42
N GLN A 307 16.23 8.44 30.17
CA GLN A 307 15.01 7.73 30.60
C GLN A 307 14.62 6.65 29.59
N ARG A 308 14.34 5.44 30.09
CA ARG A 308 13.84 4.29 29.32
C ARG A 308 12.49 3.82 29.86
N LEU A 309 11.48 3.78 28.99
CA LEU A 309 10.12 3.32 29.26
C LEU A 309 9.91 1.94 28.63
N SER A 310 9.33 0.99 29.38
CA SER A 310 8.92 -0.30 28.83
C SER A 310 7.58 -0.19 28.09
N LEU A 311 7.54 -0.72 26.87
CA LEU A 311 6.36 -0.76 25.99
C LEU A 311 5.75 -2.16 25.89
N LYS A 312 5.94 -2.98 26.92
CA LYS A 312 5.40 -4.35 27.03
C LYS A 312 3.88 -4.45 26.78
N ASP A 313 3.10 -3.42 27.15
CA ASP A 313 1.63 -3.45 27.09
C ASP A 313 1.06 -2.97 25.72
N LEU A 314 1.92 -2.84 24.69
CA LEU A 314 1.52 -2.51 23.31
C LEU A 314 1.21 -3.74 22.43
N THR A 315 1.80 -4.90 22.74
CA THR A 315 1.70 -6.15 21.98
C THR A 315 1.75 -7.36 22.90
N GLU A 316 1.31 -8.52 22.43
CA GLU A 316 1.58 -9.78 23.14
C GLU A 316 3.10 -10.10 23.16
N PRO A 317 3.61 -10.86 24.17
CA PRO A 317 5.04 -11.15 24.30
C PRO A 317 5.61 -11.96 23.13
N ASP A 318 4.87 -12.95 22.64
CA ASP A 318 5.29 -13.88 21.59
C ASP A 318 4.91 -13.38 20.18
N ALA A 319 4.35 -12.18 20.05
CA ALA A 319 4.04 -11.60 18.75
C ALA A 319 5.30 -11.26 17.95
N TYR A 320 5.33 -11.67 16.68
CA TYR A 320 6.29 -11.11 15.72
C TYR A 320 5.85 -9.71 15.32
N LEU A 321 6.80 -8.78 15.20
CA LEU A 321 6.52 -7.35 15.11
C LEU A 321 7.02 -6.67 13.82
N GLY A 322 6.46 -5.51 13.54
CA GLY A 322 6.93 -4.54 12.55
C GLY A 322 6.69 -3.11 13.05
N PHE A 323 7.50 -2.15 12.60
CA PHE A 323 7.49 -0.78 13.11
C PHE A 323 7.46 0.24 11.98
N GLN A 324 6.65 1.29 12.14
CA GLN A 324 6.60 2.46 11.25
C GLN A 324 6.55 3.73 12.09
N PHE A 325 7.24 4.78 11.65
CA PHE A 325 7.14 6.13 12.22
C PHE A 325 6.55 7.09 11.18
N ASP A 326 5.54 7.86 11.58
CA ASP A 326 4.96 8.95 10.77
C ASP A 326 4.34 10.01 11.68
N ARG A 327 4.39 11.29 11.29
CA ARG A 327 3.74 12.43 11.99
C ARG A 327 3.95 12.48 13.51
N GLY A 328 5.09 12.01 14.00
CA GLY A 328 5.41 11.98 15.44
C GLY A 328 5.03 10.68 16.16
N LEU A 329 4.34 9.75 15.51
CA LEU A 329 3.74 8.55 16.11
C LEU A 329 4.47 7.26 15.70
N LEU A 330 4.39 6.25 16.57
CA LEU A 330 4.82 4.88 16.31
C LEU A 330 3.60 4.01 15.99
N LEU A 331 3.59 3.34 14.84
CA LEU A 331 2.74 2.19 14.59
C LEU A 331 3.55 0.91 14.84
N VAL A 332 3.08 0.10 15.77
CA VAL A 332 3.52 -1.28 15.98
C VAL A 332 2.51 -2.21 15.30
N THR A 333 3.00 -3.01 14.37
CA THR A 333 2.26 -4.11 13.74
C THR A 333 2.60 -5.40 14.47
N SER A 334 1.59 -6.18 14.84
CA SER A 334 1.74 -7.57 15.29
C SER A 334 1.27 -8.51 14.18
N TYR A 335 1.95 -9.64 14.00
CA TYR A 335 1.71 -10.58 12.90
C TYR A 335 1.30 -11.98 13.39
N GLY A 336 0.82 -12.82 12.45
CA GLY A 336 0.43 -14.22 12.72
C GLY A 336 -0.84 -14.31 13.57
N GLY A 337 -0.87 -15.22 14.55
CA GLY A 337 -2.00 -15.41 15.47
C GLY A 337 -2.31 -14.23 16.38
N TYR A 338 -1.50 -13.16 16.32
CA TYR A 338 -1.66 -11.91 17.07
C TYR A 338 -1.88 -10.70 16.14
N ALA A 339 -2.40 -10.91 14.93
CA ALA A 339 -2.59 -9.90 13.88
C ALA A 339 -3.28 -8.62 14.40
N ALA A 340 -2.52 -7.53 14.58
CA ALA A 340 -3.02 -6.30 15.18
C ALA A 340 -2.21 -5.06 14.76
N ALA A 341 -2.82 -3.89 14.90
CA ALA A 341 -2.17 -2.59 14.72
C ALA A 341 -2.35 -1.73 15.97
N THR A 342 -1.24 -1.41 16.65
CA THR A 342 -1.22 -0.53 17.83
C THR A 342 -0.49 0.76 17.49
N VAL A 343 -1.16 1.91 17.64
CA VAL A 343 -0.55 3.24 17.47
C VAL A 343 -0.26 3.84 18.84
N TRP A 344 0.98 4.24 19.04
CA TRP A 344 1.51 4.84 20.26
C TRP A 344 2.10 6.23 19.96
N ASP A 345 1.96 7.15 20.91
CA ASP A 345 2.47 8.51 20.83
C ASP A 345 3.68 8.69 21.76
N PRO A 346 4.91 8.74 21.23
CA PRO A 346 6.13 9.05 21.98
C PRO A 346 6.06 10.29 22.88
N LYS A 347 5.30 11.33 22.46
CA LYS A 347 5.28 12.63 23.12
C LYS A 347 4.37 12.66 24.34
N THR A 348 3.24 11.96 24.31
CA THR A 348 2.36 11.76 25.48
C THR A 348 2.63 10.45 26.22
N GLN A 349 3.46 9.57 25.64
CA GLN A 349 3.77 8.22 26.09
C GLN A 349 2.54 7.28 26.14
N GLN A 350 1.45 7.61 25.42
CA GLN A 350 0.18 6.90 25.48
C GLN A 350 -0.15 6.11 24.21
N ARG A 351 -0.86 4.99 24.39
CA ARG A 351 -1.46 4.22 23.30
C ARG A 351 -2.67 4.98 22.76
N VAL A 352 -2.56 5.53 21.55
CA VAL A 352 -3.59 6.32 20.88
C VAL A 352 -4.70 5.42 20.33
N MET A 353 -4.32 4.26 19.78
CA MET A 353 -5.24 3.31 19.14
C MET A 353 -4.68 1.89 19.25
N SER A 354 -5.57 0.90 19.27
CA SER A 354 -5.23 -0.48 18.93
C SER A 354 -6.41 -1.12 18.21
N VAL A 355 -6.14 -1.87 17.14
CA VAL A 355 -7.15 -2.55 16.31
C VAL A 355 -6.73 -4.02 16.14
N PRO A 356 -7.53 -5.00 16.61
CA PRO A 356 -7.27 -6.42 16.43
C PRO A 356 -7.79 -6.94 15.08
N ASP A 357 -7.26 -8.10 14.67
CA ASP A 357 -7.53 -8.84 13.44
C ASP A 357 -7.41 -7.95 12.20
N VAL A 358 -6.22 -7.36 12.02
CA VAL A 358 -5.87 -6.50 10.89
C VAL A 358 -4.54 -6.87 10.27
N TYR A 359 -4.43 -6.66 8.97
CA TYR A 359 -3.31 -7.04 8.13
C TYR A 359 -2.82 -5.84 7.32
N ALA A 360 -1.55 -5.86 6.89
CA ALA A 360 -0.90 -4.78 6.15
C ALA A 360 -1.19 -3.34 6.67
N PRO A 361 -1.19 -3.07 8.01
CA PRO A 361 -1.53 -1.75 8.51
C PRO A 361 -0.42 -0.75 8.20
N ALA A 362 -0.79 0.49 7.88
CA ALA A 362 0.12 1.60 7.67
C ALA A 362 -0.58 2.94 7.91
N PHE A 363 0.19 3.99 8.19
CA PHE A 363 -0.36 5.34 8.24
C PHE A 363 -0.88 5.77 6.85
N TRP A 364 -2.07 6.36 6.80
CA TRP A 364 -2.68 6.81 5.56
C TRP A 364 -1.89 7.99 4.98
N PRO A 365 -1.53 7.99 3.68
CA PRO A 365 -0.69 9.03 3.09
C PRO A 365 -1.34 10.42 3.16
N THR A 366 -0.51 11.43 3.38
CA THR A 366 -0.87 12.84 3.22
C THR A 366 -0.21 13.34 1.92
N PRO A 367 -1.00 13.73 0.89
CA PRO A 367 -0.48 14.26 -0.37
C PRO A 367 0.16 15.66 -0.25
#